data_AF-A0A142XEE4-F1
#
_entry.id   AF-A0A142XEE4-F1
#
_cell.length_a   1.000
_cell.length_b   1.000
_cell.length_c   1.000
_cell.angle_alpha   90.00
_cell.angle_beta   90.00
_cell.angle_gamma   90.00
#
_symmetry.space_group_name_H-M   'P 1'
#
loop_
_entity.id
_entity.type
_entity.pdbx_description
1 polymer ?
#
loop_
_entity_poly.entity_id
_entity_poly.type
_entity_poly.pdbx_seq_one_letter_code
_entity_poly.pdbx_strand_id
1 'polypeptide(L)'
;MRVLAVGLLFLTAATANAGARYQITAKDGDKEVTYEVNFGGARKFERWTAFDPATKKFVYLDWNRDEVAPKPAATIWDHRTGETIKLYKYPGVEAPLPVIPSITEMKVCPLTGDKNFKTKRLLNYD
;
A
#
# COMPACT_ATOMS: atom_id res chain seq x y z
N MET A 1 -41.52 32.00 18.99
CA MET A 1 -41.42 30.56 19.36
C MET A 1 -42.24 29.79 18.33
N ARG A 2 -41.73 28.93 17.46
CA ARG A 2 -40.61 27.98 17.53
C ARG A 2 -40.02 27.83 16.11
N VAL A 3 -38.69 27.90 15.98
CA VAL A 3 -37.98 27.58 14.74
C VAL A 3 -37.80 26.06 14.69
N LEU A 4 -38.35 25.41 13.66
CA LEU A 4 -38.14 23.98 13.38
C LEU A 4 -36.70 23.81 12.86
N ALA A 5 -35.84 23.18 13.65
CA ALA A 5 -34.48 22.81 13.23
C ALA A 5 -34.53 21.46 12.48
N VAL A 6 -34.23 21.52 11.18
CA VAL A 6 -34.03 20.37 10.29
C VAL A 6 -32.69 19.72 10.63
N GLY A 7 -32.71 18.50 11.17
CA GLY A 7 -31.51 17.71 11.45
C GLY A 7 -31.05 16.94 10.21
N LEU A 8 -30.01 17.43 9.55
CA LEU A 8 -29.35 16.77 8.42
C LEU A 8 -28.35 15.74 8.95
N LEU A 9 -28.71 14.45 8.88
CA LEU A 9 -27.82 13.33 9.24
C LEU A 9 -26.78 13.14 8.13
N PHE A 10 -25.56 13.64 8.33
CA PHE A 10 -24.42 13.32 7.47
C PHE A 10 -23.93 11.89 7.76
N LEU A 11 -24.40 10.92 6.98
CA LEU A 11 -23.78 9.60 6.89
C LEU A 11 -22.43 9.74 6.17
N THR A 12 -21.34 9.80 6.92
CA THR A 12 -19.99 9.61 6.36
C THR A 12 -19.81 8.13 6.07
N ALA A 13 -20.09 7.71 4.84
CA ALA A 13 -19.74 6.37 4.37
C ALA A 13 -18.21 6.23 4.44
N ALA A 14 -17.70 5.43 5.39
CA ALA A 14 -16.32 5.00 5.37
C ALA A 14 -16.11 4.20 4.09
N THR A 15 -15.41 4.78 3.13
CA THR A 15 -15.03 4.08 1.89
C THR A 15 -14.07 2.97 2.28
N ALA A 16 -14.58 1.75 2.42
CA ALA A 16 -13.75 0.56 2.49
C ALA A 16 -12.84 0.56 1.25
N ASN A 17 -11.53 0.70 1.48
CA ASN A 17 -10.57 0.78 0.39
C ASN A 17 -10.40 -0.65 -0.15
N ALA A 18 -11.18 -0.98 -1.17
CA ALA A 18 -11.15 -2.29 -1.79
C ALA A 18 -9.75 -2.59 -2.35
N GLY A 19 -9.29 -3.81 -2.12
CA GLY A 19 -8.02 -4.31 -2.59
C GLY A 19 -7.96 -4.25 -4.11
N ALA A 20 -6.82 -3.83 -4.62
CA ALA A 20 -6.61 -3.62 -6.04
C ALA A 20 -5.33 -4.29 -6.51
N ARG A 21 -5.42 -4.95 -7.67
CA ARG A 21 -4.27 -5.50 -8.38
C ARG A 21 -3.87 -4.57 -9.52
N TYR A 22 -2.58 -4.30 -9.63
CA TYR A 22 -2.01 -3.47 -10.67
C TYR A 22 -0.96 -4.26 -11.44
N GLN A 23 -0.99 -4.12 -12.76
CA GLN A 23 0.12 -4.45 -13.64
C GLN A 23 1.00 -3.21 -13.80
N ILE A 24 2.30 -3.38 -13.62
CA ILE A 24 3.30 -2.34 -13.76
C ILE A 24 4.22 -2.74 -14.90
N THR A 25 4.43 -1.82 -15.83
CA THR A 25 5.41 -1.95 -16.91
C THR A 25 6.42 -0.83 -16.77
N ALA A 26 7.69 -1.19 -16.55
CA ALA A 26 8.79 -0.26 -16.32
C ALA A 26 9.97 -0.57 -17.25
N LYS A 27 10.76 0.45 -17.58
CA LYS A 27 11.99 0.26 -18.36
C LYS A 27 13.16 -0.18 -17.48
N ASP A 28 14.00 -1.06 -18.03
CA ASP A 28 15.30 -1.48 -17.53
C ASP A 28 16.31 -1.42 -18.68
N GLY A 29 16.93 -0.25 -18.87
CA GLY A 29 17.69 0.08 -20.08
C GLY A 29 16.78 0.04 -21.32
N ASP A 30 17.17 -0.77 -22.31
CA ASP A 30 16.40 -0.95 -23.56
C ASP A 30 15.28 -1.99 -23.43
N LYS A 31 15.14 -2.64 -22.27
CA LYS A 31 14.13 -3.68 -22.03
C LYS A 31 12.94 -3.13 -21.25
N GLU A 32 11.78 -3.76 -21.44
CA GLU A 32 10.61 -3.55 -20.59
C GLU A 32 10.43 -4.74 -19.64
N VAL A 33 10.15 -4.44 -18.38
CA VAL A 33 9.82 -5.43 -17.36
C VAL A 33 8.38 -5.19 -16.92
N THR A 34 7.57 -6.24 -16.98
CA THR A 34 6.17 -6.20 -16.54
C THR A 34 5.94 -7.15 -15.37
N TYR A 35 5.30 -6.66 -14.32
CA TYR A 35 4.98 -7.44 -13.13
C TYR A 35 3.66 -6.98 -12.49
N GLU A 36 3.14 -7.76 -11.55
CA GLU A 36 1.91 -7.44 -10.83
C GLU A 36 2.17 -7.19 -9.35
N VAL A 37 1.39 -6.29 -8.77
CA VAL A 37 1.41 -5.98 -7.34
C VAL A 37 -0.01 -5.77 -6.82
N ASN A 38 -0.25 -6.19 -5.58
CA ASN A 38 -1.51 -5.95 -4.89
C ASN A 38 -1.35 -4.85 -3.84
N PHE A 39 -2.37 -4.02 -3.68
CA PHE A 39 -2.47 -3.04 -2.59
C PHE A 39 -3.85 -3.14 -1.95
N GLY A 40 -3.93 -2.94 -0.64
CA GLY A 40 -5.20 -2.91 0.09
C GLY A 40 -5.82 -4.29 0.33
N GLY A 41 -6.73 -4.29 1.29
CA GLY A 41 -7.42 -5.48 1.80
C GLY A 41 -8.69 -5.86 1.05
N ALA A 42 -9.26 -7.00 1.43
CA ALA A 42 -10.60 -7.42 1.04
C ALA A 42 -11.58 -7.19 2.21
N ARG A 43 -12.81 -7.68 2.11
CA ARG A 43 -13.85 -7.59 3.15
C ARG A 43 -13.44 -8.21 4.48
N LYS A 44 -12.60 -9.25 4.47
CA LYS A 44 -12.18 -9.97 5.68
C LYS A 44 -10.77 -9.69 6.14
N PHE A 45 -9.92 -9.13 5.29
CA PHE A 45 -8.51 -8.91 5.61
C PHE A 45 -8.05 -7.54 5.16
N GLU A 46 -7.03 -7.01 5.82
CA GLU A 46 -6.24 -5.89 5.35
C GLU A 46 -4.87 -6.38 4.90
N ARG A 47 -4.27 -5.63 3.97
CA ARG A 47 -2.96 -5.95 3.41
C ARG A 47 -2.10 -4.70 3.36
N TRP A 48 -0.88 -4.84 3.87
CA TRP A 48 0.20 -3.92 3.57
C TRP A 48 1.18 -4.55 2.61
N THR A 49 1.74 -3.70 1.74
CA THR A 49 2.66 -4.12 0.68
C THR A 49 3.99 -3.42 0.92
N ALA A 50 5.09 -4.16 0.75
CA ALA A 50 6.44 -3.60 0.73
C ALA A 50 7.22 -4.20 -0.43
N PHE A 51 8.37 -3.60 -0.74
CA PHE A 51 9.34 -4.19 -1.65
C PHE A 51 10.56 -4.64 -0.87
N ASP A 52 10.91 -5.92 -1.01
CA ASP A 52 12.15 -6.46 -0.46
C ASP A 52 13.29 -6.30 -1.49
N PRO A 53 14.27 -5.43 -1.23
CA PRO A 53 15.40 -5.24 -2.12
C PRO A 53 16.33 -6.46 -2.21
N ALA A 54 16.36 -7.32 -1.18
CA ALA A 54 17.23 -8.50 -1.18
C ALA A 54 16.75 -9.54 -2.19
N THR A 55 15.45 -9.83 -2.20
CA THR A 55 14.85 -10.80 -3.12
C THR A 55 14.28 -10.19 -4.40
N LYS A 56 14.26 -8.85 -4.51
CA LYS A 56 13.66 -8.07 -5.60
C LYS A 56 12.17 -8.39 -5.85
N LYS A 57 11.41 -8.54 -4.76
CA LYS A 57 10.00 -8.93 -4.81
C LYS A 57 9.13 -8.00 -3.97
N PHE A 58 7.89 -7.84 -4.42
CA PHE A 58 6.85 -7.32 -3.54
C PHE A 58 6.43 -8.40 -2.54
N VAL A 59 6.31 -7.98 -1.28
CA VAL A 59 5.93 -8.81 -0.15
C VAL A 59 4.70 -8.23 0.53
N TYR A 60 3.92 -9.09 1.16
CA TYR A 60 2.62 -8.75 1.69
C TYR A 60 2.52 -9.13 3.16
N LEU A 61 1.94 -8.24 3.95
CA LEU A 61 1.60 -8.46 5.35
C LEU A 61 0.08 -8.34 5.46
N ASP A 62 -0.55 -9.48 5.69
CA ASP A 62 -2.01 -9.62 5.73
C ASP A 62 -2.46 -9.91 7.17
N TRP A 63 -3.60 -9.36 7.57
CA TRP A 63 -4.25 -9.68 8.85
C TRP A 63 -5.76 -9.56 8.71
N ASN A 64 -6.51 -10.26 9.56
CA ASN A 64 -7.97 -10.15 9.52
C ASN A 64 -8.42 -8.76 10.01
N ARG A 65 -9.49 -8.20 9.44
CA ARG A 65 -10.02 -6.89 9.88
C ARG A 65 -10.49 -6.89 11.34
N ASP A 66 -10.89 -8.06 11.84
CA ASP A 66 -11.33 -8.26 13.22
C ASP A 66 -10.14 -8.47 14.19
N GLU A 67 -8.92 -8.54 13.68
CA GLU A 67 -7.69 -8.66 14.46
C GLU A 67 -6.99 -7.30 14.63
N VAL A 68 -6.15 -7.21 15.65
CA VAL A 68 -5.31 -6.03 15.87
C VAL A 68 -4.29 -5.93 14.74
N ALA A 69 -4.21 -4.76 14.11
CA ALA A 69 -3.22 -4.50 13.06
C ALA A 69 -1.78 -4.78 13.55
N PRO A 70 -0.91 -5.32 12.69
CA PRO A 70 0.48 -5.61 13.05
C PRO A 70 1.18 -4.40 13.65
N LYS A 71 1.90 -4.61 14.75
CA LYS A 71 2.71 -3.57 15.38
C LYS A 71 3.99 -3.34 14.58
N PRO A 72 4.50 -2.10 14.53
CA PRO A 72 5.81 -1.84 13.92
C PRO A 72 6.90 -2.59 14.68
N ALA A 73 7.82 -3.20 13.95
CA ALA A 73 8.99 -3.88 14.50
C ALA A 73 10.11 -2.89 14.81
N ALA A 74 10.18 -1.79 14.05
CA ALA A 74 11.15 -0.72 14.23
C ALA A 74 10.61 0.60 13.66
N THR A 75 11.33 1.67 13.92
CA THR A 75 11.09 2.99 13.33
C THR A 75 12.41 3.60 12.88
N ILE A 76 12.38 4.33 11.77
CA ILE A 76 13.52 5.11 11.30
C ILE A 76 13.10 6.57 11.14
N TRP A 77 14.03 7.51 11.38
CA TRP A 77 13.81 8.91 11.11
C TRP A 77 14.35 9.26 9.72
N ASP A 78 13.49 9.78 8.84
CA ASP A 78 13.90 10.27 7.53
C ASP A 78 14.25 11.76 7.60
N HIS A 79 15.54 12.06 7.53
CA HIS A 79 16.07 13.42 7.50
C HIS A 79 15.57 14.29 6.33
N ARG A 80 15.04 13.71 5.24
CA ARG A 80 14.59 14.46 4.05
C ARG A 80 13.23 15.09 4.27
N THR A 81 12.35 14.38 4.96
CA THR A 81 10.97 14.80 5.22
C THR A 81 10.80 15.26 6.68
N GLY A 82 11.72 14.87 7.56
CA GLY A 82 11.60 15.04 9.01
C GLY A 82 10.68 14.01 9.67
N GLU A 83 10.13 13.05 8.90
CA GLU A 83 9.12 12.11 9.38
C GLU A 83 9.75 10.84 9.99
N THR A 84 9.03 10.21 10.92
CA THR A 84 9.35 8.87 11.40
C THR A 84 8.61 7.83 10.59
N ILE A 85 9.34 6.99 9.88
CA ILE A 85 8.80 5.88 9.10
C ILE A 85 8.74 4.63 9.98
N LYS A 86 7.56 4.01 10.03
CA LYS A 86 7.34 2.72 10.70
C LYS A 86 7.77 1.57 9.79
N LEU A 87 8.51 0.62 10.34
CA LEU A 87 8.94 -0.59 9.66
C LEU A 87 8.23 -1.81 10.23
N TYR A 88 7.82 -2.73 9.37
CA TYR A 88 7.04 -3.91 9.75
C TYR A 88 7.75 -5.18 9.31
N LYS A 89 7.52 -6.26 10.06
CA LYS A 89 8.06 -7.59 9.75
C LYS A 89 7.16 -8.27 8.73
N TYR A 90 7.68 -8.50 7.54
CA TYR A 90 6.98 -9.25 6.49
C TYR A 90 7.35 -10.74 6.56
N PRO A 91 6.42 -11.67 6.27
CA PRO A 91 6.72 -13.09 6.20
C PRO A 91 7.84 -13.38 5.19
N GLY A 92 8.84 -14.17 5.59
CA GLY A 92 9.95 -14.57 4.73
C GLY A 92 11.00 -13.49 4.44
N VAL A 93 10.88 -12.30 5.03
CA VAL A 93 11.87 -11.21 4.89
C VAL A 93 12.70 -11.09 6.16
N GLU A 94 14.02 -10.97 6.03
CA GLU A 94 14.94 -10.84 7.16
C GLU A 94 14.79 -9.49 7.88
N ALA A 95 14.91 -8.39 7.14
CA ALA A 95 14.81 -7.03 7.66
C ALA A 95 13.35 -6.52 7.69
N PRO A 96 12.96 -5.67 8.67
CA PRO A 96 11.67 -5.00 8.63
C PRO A 96 11.67 -3.93 7.53
N LEU A 97 10.54 -3.80 6.83
CA LEU A 97 10.41 -2.95 5.64
C LEU A 97 9.36 -1.86 5.84
N PRO A 98 9.49 -0.70 5.16
CA PRO A 98 8.45 0.32 5.15
C PRO A 98 7.27 -0.11 4.28
N VAL A 99 6.07 0.31 4.67
CA VAL A 99 4.84 0.08 3.88
C VAL A 99 4.82 1.02 2.69
N ILE A 100 4.46 0.49 1.52
CA ILE A 100 4.02 1.24 0.35
C ILE A 100 2.49 1.28 0.40
N PRO A 101 1.85 2.41 0.76
CA PRO A 101 0.42 2.43 1.08
C PRO A 101 -0.48 2.13 -0.13
N SER A 102 -0.07 2.58 -1.31
CA SER A 102 -0.83 2.42 -2.55
C SER A 102 0.08 2.53 -3.77
N ILE A 103 -0.47 2.21 -4.94
CA ILE A 103 0.23 2.42 -6.21
C ILE A 103 0.59 3.90 -6.45
N THR A 104 -0.22 4.85 -5.95
CA THR A 104 -0.01 6.29 -6.19
C THR A 104 1.17 6.84 -5.41
N GLU A 105 1.56 6.18 -4.32
CA GLU A 105 2.75 6.52 -3.52
C GLU A 105 4.04 6.01 -4.15
N MET A 106 3.96 5.06 -5.08
CA MET A 106 5.14 4.59 -5.81
C MET A 106 5.53 5.64 -6.86
N LYS A 107 6.56 6.44 -6.56
CA LYS A 107 7.10 7.46 -7.49
C LYS A 107 8.23 6.94 -8.38
N VAL A 108 8.83 5.83 -7.98
CA VAL A 108 9.93 5.16 -8.68
C VAL A 108 9.66 3.67 -8.64
N CYS A 109 9.83 2.98 -9.77
CA CYS A 109 9.77 1.52 -9.84
C CYS A 109 10.92 0.95 -8.98
N PRO A 110 10.64 0.20 -7.90
CA PRO A 110 11.71 -0.28 -7.01
C PRO A 110 12.55 -1.39 -7.66
N LEU A 111 12.04 -2.02 -8.73
CA LEU A 111 12.76 -3.06 -9.45
C LEU A 111 13.80 -2.50 -10.43
N THR A 112 13.48 -1.40 -11.12
CA THR A 112 14.29 -0.89 -12.24
C THR A 112 14.78 0.55 -12.06
N GLY A 113 14.25 1.29 -11.08
CA GLY A 113 14.54 2.72 -10.90
C GLY A 113 13.81 3.66 -11.87
N ASP A 114 12.97 3.13 -12.77
CA ASP A 114 12.21 3.93 -13.73
C ASP A 114 11.20 4.84 -13.00
N LYS A 115 11.17 6.12 -13.37
CA LYS A 115 10.23 7.13 -12.84
C LYS A 115 8.99 7.30 -13.72
N ASN A 116 9.02 6.76 -14.94
CA ASN A 116 7.97 6.90 -15.95
C ASN A 116 7.27 5.57 -16.23
N PHE A 117 7.28 4.66 -15.25
CA PHE A 117 6.62 3.36 -15.37
C PHE A 117 5.11 3.54 -15.56
N LYS A 118 4.50 2.62 -16.30
CA LYS A 118 3.06 2.60 -16.57
C LYS A 118 2.37 1.68 -15.58
N THR A 119 1.19 2.09 -15.12
CA THR A 119 0.34 1.28 -14.25
C THR A 119 -1.00 1.02 -14.91
N LYS A 120 -1.44 -0.24 -14.93
CA LYS A 120 -2.77 -0.63 -15.35
C LYS A 120 -3.46 -1.36 -14.20
N ARG A 121 -4.59 -0.81 -13.72
CA ARG A 121 -5.43 -1.50 -12.73
C ARG A 121 -6.10 -2.69 -13.42
N LEU A 122 -5.90 -3.90 -12.88
CA LEU A 122 -6.40 -5.14 -13.48
C LEU A 122 -7.75 -5.57 -12.89
N LEU A 123 -7.90 -5.51 -11.57
CA LEU A 123 -9.10 -5.97 -10.87
C LEU A 123 -9.22 -5.30 -9.49
N ASN A 124 -10.47 -5.13 -9.05
CA ASN A 124 -10.80 -4.92 -7.65
C ASN A 124 -11.23 -6.26 -7.05
N TYR A 125 -10.77 -6.56 -5.85
CA TYR A 125 -11.30 -7.67 -5.09
C TYR A 125 -11.85 -7.16 -3.75
N ASP A 126 -12.94 -7.78 -3.34
CA ASP A 126 -13.63 -7.62 -2.06
C ASP A 126 -13.60 -8.94 -1.31
#